data_AF-A0A8C7JGS4-F1
#
_entry.id   AF-A0A8C7JGS4-F1
#
_cell.length_a   1.000
_cell.length_b   1.000
_cell.length_c   1.000
_cell.angle_alpha   90.00
_cell.angle_beta   90.00
_cell.angle_gamma   90.00
#
_symmetry.space_group_name_H-M   'P 1'
#
loop_
_entity.id
_entity.type
_entity.pdbx_description
1 polymer ?
#
loop_
_entity_poly.entity_id
_entity_poly.type
_entity_poly.pdbx_seq_one_letter_code
_entity_poly.pdbx_strand_id
1 'polypeptide(L)'
;MADTLRSDVGTHYQIINGKLYREQNCMFPARCSGVEHFILQVIDRRDVEMVVNVWDYPQVPGWVQPILPVRSFSKTANYHDIMYPAWMFWEGGPAETFVFILPDHFLCYSQTLCLRSAAQWPWKRNESRGFFRGSRTSPERDPLVLLSREAPDLVDAEYTKNQPPAQEIPLVEHCQYKYLFNFRGVAASFRLRHLFLCGSLVFHVGREWMEFFYPQLLPWVHYIPVKQDLSDLR
;
A
#
# COMPACT_ATOMS: atom_id res chain seq x y z
N MET A 1 -28.10 -4.86 -1.11
CA MET A 1 -27.19 -6.02 -1.04
C MET A 1 -27.38 -6.96 -2.22
N ALA A 2 -28.61 -7.38 -2.55
CA ALA A 2 -28.87 -8.26 -3.71
C ALA A 2 -28.20 -7.81 -5.01
N ASP A 3 -28.26 -6.51 -5.35
CA ASP A 3 -27.60 -5.98 -6.55
C ASP A 3 -26.08 -6.10 -6.48
N THR A 4 -25.48 -5.83 -5.32
CA THR A 4 -24.03 -5.96 -5.09
C THR A 4 -23.54 -7.39 -5.27
N LEU A 5 -24.30 -8.38 -4.76
CA LEU A 5 -23.96 -9.80 -4.90
C LEU A 5 -24.08 -10.27 -6.36
N ARG A 6 -25.02 -9.73 -7.13
CA ARG A 6 -25.16 -10.05 -8.56
C ARG A 6 -24.04 -9.47 -9.42
N SER A 7 -23.38 -8.40 -8.96
CA SER A 7 -22.32 -7.73 -9.71
C SER A 7 -20.94 -8.40 -9.58
N ASP A 8 -20.77 -9.39 -8.69
CA ASP A 8 -19.50 -10.12 -8.49
C ASP A 8 -18.29 -9.18 -8.25
N VAL A 9 -18.52 -8.14 -7.45
CA VAL A 9 -17.57 -7.03 -7.19
C VAL A 9 -16.72 -7.23 -5.93
N GLY A 10 -16.74 -8.43 -5.35
CA GLY A 10 -15.89 -8.77 -4.21
C GLY A 10 -16.39 -9.99 -3.47
N THR A 11 -15.73 -10.32 -2.37
CA THR A 11 -16.05 -11.51 -1.59
C THR A 11 -17.18 -11.25 -0.60
N HIS A 12 -18.23 -12.07 -0.62
CA HIS A 12 -19.37 -11.95 0.31
C HIS A 12 -19.06 -12.56 1.68
N TYR A 13 -19.28 -11.76 2.73
CA TYR A 13 -19.20 -12.16 4.13
C TYR A 13 -20.52 -11.90 4.84
N GLN A 14 -20.82 -12.76 5.83
CA GLN A 14 -21.95 -12.59 6.74
C GLN A 14 -21.47 -12.83 8.17
N ILE A 15 -21.92 -12.00 9.10
CA ILE A 15 -21.80 -12.21 10.53
C ILE A 15 -23.21 -12.52 11.02
N ILE A 16 -23.41 -13.71 11.58
CA ILE A 16 -24.71 -14.13 12.13
C ILE A 16 -24.47 -14.73 13.51
N ASN A 17 -25.08 -14.15 14.54
CA ASN A 17 -24.94 -14.57 15.93
C ASN A 17 -23.47 -14.71 16.39
N GLY A 18 -22.61 -13.76 16.00
CA GLY A 18 -21.19 -13.75 16.38
C GLY A 18 -20.33 -14.79 15.66
N LYS A 19 -20.81 -15.35 14.55
CA LYS A 19 -20.04 -16.26 13.69
C LYS A 19 -19.84 -15.63 12.32
N LEU A 20 -18.61 -15.67 11.83
CA LEU A 20 -18.26 -15.23 10.49
C LEU A 20 -18.49 -16.35 9.49
N TYR A 21 -19.18 -16.03 8.42
CA TYR A 21 -19.41 -16.86 7.25
C TYR A 21 -18.88 -16.10 6.04
N ARG A 22 -18.39 -16.85 5.06
CA ARG A 22 -17.90 -16.33 3.79
C ARG A 22 -18.36 -17.26 2.68
N GLU A 23 -18.60 -16.71 1.50
CA GLU A 23 -18.70 -17.56 0.31
C GLU A 23 -17.42 -18.39 0.09
N GLN A 24 -17.58 -19.49 -0.64
CA GLN A 24 -16.50 -20.46 -0.83
C GLN A 24 -15.34 -19.86 -1.66
N ASN A 25 -15.67 -19.11 -2.70
CA ASN A 25 -14.69 -18.56 -3.62
C ASN A 25 -14.02 -17.31 -3.03
N CYS A 26 -12.68 -17.32 -2.99
CA CYS A 26 -11.88 -16.12 -2.80
C CYS A 26 -10.69 -16.19 -3.74
N MET A 27 -10.62 -15.25 -4.70
CA MET A 27 -9.58 -15.24 -5.73
C MET A 27 -8.16 -15.11 -5.14
N PHE A 28 -8.03 -14.43 -3.99
CA PHE A 28 -6.76 -14.25 -3.28
C PHE A 28 -6.89 -14.77 -1.84
N PRO A 29 -6.72 -16.08 -1.59
CA PRO A 29 -6.97 -16.68 -0.29
C PRO A 29 -6.22 -16.00 0.86
N ALA A 30 -4.94 -15.69 0.69
CA ALA A 30 -4.14 -15.01 1.71
C ALA A 30 -4.65 -13.58 2.01
N ARG A 31 -5.22 -12.88 1.01
CA ARG A 31 -5.83 -11.57 1.25
C ARG A 31 -7.10 -11.71 2.08
N CYS A 32 -7.96 -12.67 1.76
CA CYS A 32 -9.15 -12.96 2.56
C CYS A 32 -8.78 -13.33 4.00
N SER A 33 -7.79 -14.21 4.21
CA SER A 33 -7.30 -14.56 5.55
C SER A 33 -6.81 -13.33 6.34
N GLY A 34 -6.10 -12.40 5.69
CA GLY A 34 -5.68 -11.14 6.29
C GLY A 34 -6.85 -10.24 6.71
N VAL A 35 -7.94 -10.21 5.95
CA VAL A 35 -9.17 -9.49 6.33
C VAL A 35 -9.88 -10.19 7.50
N GLU A 36 -10.03 -11.52 7.40
CA GLU A 36 -10.70 -12.36 8.39
C GLU A 36 -10.03 -12.27 9.76
N HIS A 37 -8.69 -12.20 9.80
CA HIS A 37 -7.92 -11.99 11.03
C HIS A 37 -8.44 -10.81 11.86
N PHE A 38 -8.70 -9.67 11.22
CA PHE A 38 -9.20 -8.48 11.90
C PHE A 38 -10.69 -8.56 12.22
N ILE A 39 -11.51 -9.10 11.33
CA ILE A 39 -12.95 -9.26 11.58
C ILE A 39 -13.17 -10.15 12.82
N LEU A 40 -12.46 -11.28 12.90
CA LEU A 40 -12.61 -12.25 13.99
C LEU A 40 -12.20 -11.67 15.36
N GLN A 41 -11.37 -10.62 15.41
CA GLN A 41 -11.01 -9.94 16.67
C GLN A 41 -12.09 -9.00 17.19
N VAL A 42 -12.94 -8.47 16.31
CA VAL A 42 -13.93 -7.43 16.64
C VAL A 42 -15.37 -7.90 16.47
N ILE A 43 -15.58 -9.14 16.03
CA ILE A 43 -16.90 -9.70 15.80
C ILE A 43 -17.75 -9.65 17.08
N ASP A 44 -18.99 -9.19 16.94
CA ASP A 44 -19.95 -9.14 18.02
C ASP A 44 -21.27 -9.82 17.61
N ARG A 45 -22.33 -9.64 18.41
CA ARG A 45 -23.63 -10.28 18.18
C ARG A 45 -24.53 -9.55 17.17
N ARG A 46 -24.06 -8.50 16.50
CA ARG A 46 -24.85 -7.81 15.47
C ARG A 46 -24.77 -8.59 14.17
N ASP A 47 -25.93 -8.89 13.62
CA ASP A 47 -26.01 -9.54 12.32
C ASP A 47 -25.76 -8.51 11.21
N VAL A 48 -24.76 -8.77 10.37
CA VAL A 48 -24.33 -7.87 9.29
C VAL A 48 -23.88 -8.71 8.11
N GLU A 49 -24.12 -8.23 6.90
CA GLU A 49 -23.48 -8.77 5.70
C GLU A 49 -22.74 -7.67 4.94
N MET A 50 -21.67 -8.05 4.25
CA MET A 50 -20.81 -7.11 3.53
C MET A 50 -20.12 -7.79 2.35
N VAL A 51 -19.79 -6.98 1.34
CA VAL A 51 -18.96 -7.39 0.21
C VAL A 51 -17.60 -6.71 0.33
N VAL A 52 -16.54 -7.53 0.40
CA VAL A 52 -15.16 -7.08 0.55
C VAL A 52 -14.39 -7.40 -0.73
N ASN A 53 -14.07 -6.37 -1.49
CA ASN A 53 -13.17 -6.46 -2.62
C ASN A 53 -11.72 -6.66 -2.12
N VAL A 54 -11.11 -7.76 -2.57
CA VAL A 54 -9.71 -8.10 -2.32
C VAL A 54 -8.80 -7.92 -3.56
N TRP A 55 -9.31 -7.37 -4.66
CA TRP A 55 -8.51 -6.88 -5.78
C TRP A 55 -7.82 -5.55 -5.47
N ASP A 56 -6.84 -5.21 -6.30
CA ASP A 56 -6.11 -3.95 -6.14
C ASP A 56 -6.97 -2.72 -6.47
N TYR A 57 -7.90 -2.84 -7.43
CA TYR A 57 -8.63 -1.70 -7.98
C TYR A 57 -10.06 -1.60 -7.39
N PRO A 58 -10.57 -0.38 -7.11
CA PRO A 58 -11.94 -0.16 -6.60
C PRO A 58 -13.02 -0.51 -7.63
N GLN A 59 -14.24 -0.77 -7.16
CA GLN A 59 -15.30 -1.42 -7.93
C GLN A 59 -16.54 -0.56 -8.15
N VAL A 60 -16.68 0.57 -7.45
CA VAL A 60 -17.89 1.41 -7.51
C VAL A 60 -17.53 2.80 -8.01
N PRO A 61 -17.33 3.00 -9.33
CA PRO A 61 -17.15 4.32 -9.92
C PRO A 61 -18.31 5.26 -9.58
N GLY A 62 -18.03 6.56 -9.48
CA GLY A 62 -19.00 7.58 -9.07
C GLY A 62 -20.22 7.75 -10.00
N TRP A 63 -20.18 7.18 -11.20
CA TRP A 63 -21.27 7.21 -12.16
C TRP A 63 -22.22 5.99 -12.06
N VAL A 64 -21.85 4.94 -11.32
CA VAL A 64 -22.68 3.74 -11.16
C VAL A 64 -23.88 4.03 -10.25
N GLN A 65 -25.07 3.63 -10.68
CA GLN A 65 -26.32 3.71 -9.91
C GLN A 65 -27.08 2.38 -9.99
N PRO A 66 -27.64 1.87 -8.87
CA PRO A 66 -27.53 2.42 -7.51
C PRO A 66 -26.11 2.28 -6.94
N ILE A 67 -25.76 3.12 -5.96
CA ILE A 67 -24.46 3.01 -5.26
C ILE A 67 -24.41 1.68 -4.51
N LEU A 68 -23.39 0.88 -4.81
CA LEU A 68 -23.19 -0.44 -4.20
C LEU A 68 -22.27 -0.33 -2.96
N PRO A 69 -22.63 -0.91 -1.80
CA PRO A 69 -21.78 -0.91 -0.60
C PRO A 69 -20.63 -1.93 -0.70
N VAL A 70 -19.60 -1.61 -1.48
CA VAL A 70 -18.40 -2.45 -1.63
C VAL A 70 -17.26 -1.87 -0.79
N ARG A 71 -16.54 -2.73 -0.07
CA ARG A 71 -15.33 -2.34 0.67
C ARG A 71 -14.10 -2.63 -0.17
N SER A 72 -13.27 -1.62 -0.44
CA SER A 72 -12.00 -1.74 -1.18
C SER A 72 -10.88 -1.09 -0.38
N PHE A 73 -9.66 -1.65 -0.38
CA PHE A 73 -8.59 -1.10 0.47
C PHE A 73 -8.16 0.31 0.05
N SER A 74 -8.26 0.61 -1.24
CA SER A 74 -7.82 1.87 -1.84
C SER A 74 -8.81 2.39 -2.87
N LYS A 75 -8.89 3.72 -2.98
CA LYS A 75 -9.70 4.41 -3.98
C LYS A 75 -9.20 5.82 -4.26
N THR A 76 -9.80 6.46 -5.25
CA THR A 76 -9.74 7.92 -5.45
C THR A 76 -11.08 8.57 -5.07
N ALA A 77 -11.16 9.90 -5.14
CA ALA A 77 -12.41 10.63 -4.93
C ALA A 77 -13.53 10.26 -5.94
N ASN A 78 -13.17 9.66 -7.07
CA ASN A 78 -14.11 9.27 -8.13
C ASN A 78 -14.80 7.92 -7.87
N TYR A 79 -14.60 7.32 -6.69
CA TYR A 79 -15.14 6.02 -6.32
C TYR A 79 -15.90 6.07 -4.99
N HIS A 80 -17.02 5.36 -4.94
CA HIS A 80 -17.89 5.27 -3.76
C HIS A 80 -17.54 4.10 -2.83
N ASP A 81 -16.54 3.29 -3.18
CA ASP A 81 -16.05 2.21 -2.31
C ASP A 81 -15.76 2.70 -0.89
N ILE A 82 -16.00 1.84 0.10
CA ILE A 82 -15.73 2.13 1.50
C ILE A 82 -14.32 1.62 1.82
N MET A 83 -13.39 2.52 2.16
CA MET A 83 -12.03 2.11 2.50
C MET A 83 -11.99 1.28 3.78
N TYR A 84 -11.12 0.26 3.80
CA TYR A 84 -10.84 -0.57 4.97
C TYR A 84 -9.32 -0.80 5.11
N PRO A 85 -8.81 -1.14 6.31
CA PRO A 85 -7.41 -1.51 6.49
C PRO A 85 -7.07 -2.74 5.64
N ALA A 86 -6.12 -2.58 4.72
CA ALA A 86 -5.76 -3.66 3.80
C ALA A 86 -5.37 -4.95 4.54
N TRP A 87 -5.62 -6.09 3.91
CA TRP A 87 -5.17 -7.41 4.38
C TRP A 87 -3.69 -7.43 4.78
N MET A 88 -2.85 -6.65 4.08
CA MET A 88 -1.42 -6.48 4.36
C MET A 88 -1.12 -5.74 5.68
N PHE A 89 -2.07 -5.56 6.60
CA PHE A 89 -1.78 -5.34 8.02
C PHE A 89 -1.70 -6.63 8.87
N TRP A 90 -2.21 -7.78 8.36
CA TRP A 90 -1.88 -9.13 8.85
C TRP A 90 -1.09 -10.05 7.87
N GLU A 91 -1.55 -10.24 6.62
CA GLU A 91 -0.87 -11.05 5.60
C GLU A 91 -1.33 -10.73 4.16
N GLY A 92 -0.89 -11.49 3.14
CA GLY A 92 -1.43 -11.39 1.77
C GLY A 92 -0.93 -10.19 0.94
N GLY A 93 0.19 -9.58 1.33
CA GLY A 93 0.90 -8.57 0.53
C GLY A 93 1.57 -9.13 -0.73
N PRO A 94 2.22 -8.29 -1.55
CA PRO A 94 3.02 -8.74 -2.67
C PRO A 94 4.09 -9.75 -2.23
N ALA A 95 4.13 -10.89 -2.92
CA ALA A 95 5.18 -11.89 -2.81
C ALA A 95 6.47 -11.38 -3.50
N GLU A 96 7.20 -10.46 -2.85
CA GLU A 96 8.57 -10.13 -3.26
C GLU A 96 9.55 -11.15 -2.66
N THR A 97 10.69 -11.40 -3.32
CA THR A 97 11.56 -12.58 -3.09
C THR A 97 12.03 -12.71 -1.64
N PHE A 98 12.09 -11.60 -0.91
CA PHE A 98 12.52 -11.56 0.49
C PHE A 98 11.46 -12.03 1.49
N VAL A 99 10.17 -12.13 1.11
CA VAL A 99 9.08 -12.56 2.00
C VAL A 99 9.18 -14.05 2.39
N PHE A 100 9.94 -14.86 1.65
CA PHE A 100 9.93 -16.33 1.77
C PHE A 100 11.22 -16.97 2.33
N ILE A 101 12.31 -16.22 2.55
CA ILE A 101 13.63 -16.83 2.81
C ILE A 101 13.98 -16.95 4.30
N LEU A 102 13.31 -16.21 5.20
CA LEU A 102 13.58 -16.30 6.63
C LEU A 102 12.51 -17.17 7.33
N PRO A 103 12.90 -18.21 8.09
CA PRO A 103 11.97 -19.12 8.80
C PRO A 103 11.06 -18.41 9.81
N ASP A 104 11.38 -17.16 10.15
CA ASP A 104 10.67 -16.34 11.11
C ASP A 104 10.10 -15.12 10.39
N HIS A 105 8.77 -15.10 10.19
CA HIS A 105 7.99 -14.06 9.52
C HIS A 105 8.24 -12.65 10.09
N PHE A 106 9.29 -11.94 9.67
CA PHE A 106 9.51 -10.54 10.06
C PHE A 106 10.26 -9.74 8.97
N LEU A 107 9.50 -9.15 8.04
CA LEU A 107 9.95 -8.05 7.18
C LEU A 107 9.06 -6.83 7.42
N CYS A 108 9.54 -5.85 8.17
CA CYS A 108 8.86 -4.57 8.52
C CYS A 108 7.35 -4.67 8.86
N TYR A 109 6.88 -5.87 9.24
CA TYR A 109 5.54 -6.12 9.71
C TYR A 109 5.43 -5.78 11.19
N SER A 110 6.45 -6.19 11.94
CA SER A 110 6.73 -5.54 13.21
C SER A 110 7.34 -4.18 12.90
N GLN A 111 6.59 -3.13 13.22
CA GLN A 111 7.09 -1.76 13.29
C GLN A 111 8.49 -1.72 13.95
N THR A 112 8.72 -2.61 14.90
CA THR A 112 9.99 -2.91 15.58
C THR A 112 11.21 -3.01 14.66
N LEU A 113 11.16 -3.73 13.54
CA LEU A 113 12.36 -3.89 12.69
C LEU A 113 12.74 -2.59 11.98
N CYS A 114 11.76 -1.89 11.41
CA CYS A 114 12.02 -0.61 10.77
C CYS A 114 12.46 0.45 11.79
N LEU A 115 11.88 0.46 12.99
CA LEU A 115 12.34 1.32 14.09
C LEU A 115 13.77 1.00 14.55
N ARG A 116 14.14 -0.30 14.61
CA ARG A 116 15.52 -0.72 14.90
C ARG A 116 16.48 -0.29 13.80
N SER A 117 16.08 -0.37 12.54
CA SER A 117 16.90 0.11 11.42
C SER A 117 17.07 1.64 11.46
N ALA A 118 15.98 2.39 11.68
CA ALA A 118 16.01 3.84 11.85
C ALA A 118 16.97 4.27 12.97
N ALA A 119 17.01 3.53 14.08
CA ALA A 119 17.94 3.81 15.18
C ALA A 119 19.43 3.64 14.78
N GLN A 120 19.75 2.78 13.81
CA GLN A 120 21.11 2.61 13.27
C GLN A 120 21.50 3.72 12.27
N TRP A 121 20.50 4.40 11.72
CA TRP A 121 20.59 5.39 10.65
C TRP A 121 20.01 6.74 11.11
N PRO A 122 20.67 7.43 12.06
CA PRO A 122 20.22 8.75 12.50
C PRO A 122 20.35 9.77 11.37
N TRP A 123 19.45 10.75 11.33
CA TRP A 123 19.33 11.74 10.25
C TRP A 123 20.66 12.31 9.72
N LYS A 124 21.61 12.65 10.61
CA LYS A 124 22.92 13.23 10.22
C LYS A 124 23.81 12.27 9.43
N ARG A 125 23.63 10.96 9.59
CA ARG A 125 24.41 9.89 8.94
C ARG A 125 23.83 9.48 7.58
N ASN A 126 22.52 9.67 7.38
CA ASN A 126 21.83 9.15 6.20
C ASN A 126 22.32 9.81 4.91
N GLU A 127 22.32 9.02 3.84
CA GLU A 127 22.68 9.48 2.50
C GLU A 127 21.73 10.59 2.05
N SER A 128 22.30 11.68 1.55
CA SER A 128 21.53 12.86 1.11
C SER A 128 21.07 12.71 -0.35
N ARG A 129 20.66 11.50 -0.73
CA ARG A 129 20.14 11.11 -2.04
C ARG A 129 18.68 10.73 -1.93
N GLY A 130 17.91 11.06 -2.96
CA GLY A 130 16.59 10.48 -3.19
C GLY A 130 16.69 8.98 -3.39
N PHE A 131 15.76 8.20 -2.85
CA PHE A 131 15.80 6.75 -3.01
C PHE A 131 14.44 6.13 -3.36
N PHE A 132 14.47 5.20 -4.32
CA PHE A 132 13.36 4.34 -4.70
C PHE A 132 13.84 3.00 -5.26
N ARG A 133 13.25 1.91 -4.80
CA ARG A 133 13.33 0.59 -5.46
C ARG A 133 11.94 0.01 -5.54
N GLY A 134 11.50 -0.40 -6.73
CA GLY A 134 10.21 -1.07 -6.90
C GLY A 134 9.94 -1.42 -8.36
N SER A 135 8.86 -2.14 -8.65
CA SER A 135 8.48 -2.51 -10.02
C SER A 135 7.72 -1.38 -10.75
N ARG A 136 7.64 -1.44 -12.09
CA ARG A 136 6.89 -0.47 -12.91
C ARG A 136 5.39 -0.78 -12.93
N THR A 137 4.72 -0.60 -11.78
CA THR A 137 3.26 -0.77 -11.64
C THR A 137 2.45 0.46 -12.02
N SER A 138 3.11 1.60 -12.25
CA SER A 138 2.51 2.81 -12.82
C SER A 138 3.58 3.55 -13.64
N PRO A 139 3.25 4.11 -14.82
CA PRO A 139 4.17 4.94 -15.58
C PRO A 139 4.54 6.25 -14.87
N GLU A 140 3.78 6.69 -13.86
CA GLU A 140 4.11 7.87 -13.04
C GLU A 140 5.45 7.76 -12.29
N ARG A 141 6.01 6.54 -12.20
CA ARG A 141 7.33 6.29 -11.62
C ARG A 141 8.47 6.57 -12.59
N ASP A 142 8.20 6.63 -13.90
CA ASP A 142 9.21 6.76 -14.94
C ASP A 142 10.07 8.02 -14.81
N PRO A 143 9.51 9.22 -14.55
CA PRO A 143 10.32 10.43 -14.50
C PRO A 143 11.38 10.39 -13.41
N LEU A 144 11.13 9.72 -12.27
CA LEU A 144 12.12 9.56 -11.21
C LEU A 144 13.26 8.62 -11.61
N VAL A 145 12.93 7.51 -12.27
CA VAL A 145 13.94 6.56 -12.76
C VAL A 145 14.78 7.19 -13.87
N LEU A 146 14.17 8.00 -14.74
CA LEU A 146 14.90 8.78 -15.74
C LEU A 146 15.80 9.83 -15.08
N LEU A 147 15.32 10.54 -14.06
CA LEU A 147 16.13 11.48 -13.29
C LEU A 147 17.32 10.81 -12.60
N SER A 148 17.14 9.61 -12.05
CA SER A 148 18.23 8.85 -11.43
C SER A 148 19.33 8.48 -12.45
N ARG A 149 18.95 8.18 -13.69
CA ARG A 149 19.92 7.92 -14.78
C ARG A 149 20.67 9.17 -15.21
N GLU A 150 20.01 10.33 -15.18
CA GLU A 150 20.60 11.63 -15.54
C GLU A 150 21.50 12.19 -14.42
N ALA A 151 21.06 12.04 -13.17
CA ALA A 151 21.69 12.62 -11.99
C ALA A 151 21.74 11.59 -10.82
N PRO A 152 22.61 10.56 -10.92
CA PRO A 152 22.71 9.49 -9.92
C PRO A 152 23.15 9.97 -8.53
N ASP A 153 23.86 11.09 -8.47
CA ASP A 153 24.26 11.76 -7.22
C ASP A 153 23.09 12.46 -6.51
N LEU A 154 21.98 12.71 -7.21
CA LEU A 154 20.78 13.33 -6.66
C LEU A 154 19.75 12.27 -6.25
N VAL A 155 19.50 11.29 -7.12
CA VAL A 155 18.48 10.26 -6.92
C VAL A 155 19.02 8.88 -7.30
N ASP A 156 18.72 7.91 -6.47
CA ASP A 156 18.91 6.49 -6.67
C ASP A 156 17.53 5.79 -6.83
N ALA A 157 17.05 5.69 -8.06
CA ALA A 157 15.73 5.14 -8.38
C ALA A 157 15.81 4.12 -9.52
N GLU A 158 15.48 2.87 -9.21
CA GLU A 158 15.57 1.78 -10.20
C GLU A 158 14.38 0.83 -10.16
N TYR A 159 14.10 0.21 -11.31
CA TYR A 159 13.04 -0.78 -11.46
C TYR A 159 13.52 -2.20 -11.18
N THR A 160 12.79 -2.94 -10.33
CA THR A 160 13.18 -4.30 -9.90
C THR A 160 12.78 -5.42 -10.86
N LYS A 161 11.86 -5.16 -11.80
CA LYS A 161 11.34 -6.18 -12.75
C LYS A 161 11.53 -5.85 -14.23
N ASN A 162 12.09 -4.69 -14.56
CA ASN A 162 12.35 -4.26 -15.95
C ASN A 162 13.79 -4.58 -16.35
N GLN A 163 14.13 -4.72 -17.62
CA GLN A 163 15.50 -5.07 -18.04
C GLN A 163 16.43 -3.83 -18.16
N PRO A 164 17.66 -3.84 -17.60
CA PRO A 164 18.17 -4.82 -16.64
C PRO A 164 17.52 -4.64 -15.25
N PRO A 165 17.09 -5.72 -14.58
CA PRO A 165 16.39 -5.61 -13.30
C PRO A 165 17.36 -5.22 -12.20
N ALA A 166 17.02 -4.16 -11.48
CA ALA A 166 17.72 -3.83 -10.25
C ALA A 166 17.43 -4.87 -9.17
N GLN A 167 18.40 -5.06 -8.29
CA GLN A 167 18.22 -5.89 -7.11
C GLN A 167 17.07 -5.34 -6.25
N GLU A 168 16.19 -6.23 -5.81
CA GLU A 168 15.21 -5.90 -4.79
C GLU A 168 15.94 -5.57 -3.47
N ILE A 169 15.62 -4.43 -2.87
CA ILE A 169 16.22 -3.98 -1.60
C ILE A 169 15.15 -4.06 -0.51
N PRO A 170 15.42 -4.70 0.64
CA PRO A 170 14.49 -4.73 1.76
C PRO A 170 14.11 -3.33 2.26
N LEU A 171 12.86 -3.14 2.69
CA LEU A 171 12.39 -1.85 3.23
C LEU A 171 13.23 -1.36 4.42
N VAL A 172 13.76 -2.27 5.25
CA VAL A 172 14.63 -1.90 6.37
C VAL A 172 15.93 -1.23 5.92
N GLU A 173 16.46 -1.60 4.75
CA GLU A 173 17.66 -1.00 4.18
C GLU A 173 17.39 0.36 3.53
N HIS A 174 16.11 0.72 3.30
CA HIS A 174 15.78 2.07 2.82
C HIS A 174 16.09 3.14 3.89
N CYS A 175 16.14 2.77 5.16
CA CYS A 175 16.32 3.74 6.26
C CYS A 175 17.68 4.45 6.25
N GLN A 176 18.65 3.99 5.45
CA GLN A 176 19.94 4.67 5.26
C GLN A 176 19.85 5.94 4.41
N TYR A 177 18.74 6.16 3.69
CA TYR A 177 18.54 7.33 2.84
C TYR A 177 17.69 8.40 3.52
N LYS A 178 18.01 9.68 3.32
CA LYS A 178 17.24 10.80 3.89
C LYS A 178 15.91 11.00 3.20
N TYR A 179 15.82 10.74 1.90
CA TYR A 179 14.67 11.14 1.08
C TYR A 179 14.07 9.92 0.40
N LEU A 180 12.90 9.48 0.87
CA LEU A 180 12.25 8.25 0.39
C LEU A 180 11.02 8.59 -0.45
N PHE A 181 10.99 8.11 -1.69
CA PHE A 181 9.88 8.38 -2.59
C PHE A 181 8.77 7.33 -2.48
N ASN A 182 7.53 7.80 -2.46
CA ASN A 182 6.34 6.99 -2.56
C ASN A 182 5.51 7.38 -3.80
N PHE A 183 5.06 6.35 -4.52
CA PHE A 183 4.19 6.48 -5.69
C PHE A 183 3.01 5.54 -5.56
N ARG A 184 1.92 5.85 -6.28
CA ARG A 184 0.90 4.85 -6.58
C ARG A 184 1.49 3.67 -7.38
N GLY A 185 0.80 2.54 -7.34
CA GLY A 185 0.97 1.41 -8.27
C GLY A 185 -0.33 1.23 -9.06
N VAL A 186 -0.91 0.03 -9.05
CA VAL A 186 -2.28 -0.20 -9.57
C VAL A 186 -3.30 0.65 -8.80
N ALA A 187 -3.11 0.82 -7.49
CA ALA A 187 -3.83 1.74 -6.61
C ALA A 187 -2.84 2.41 -5.64
N ALA A 188 -3.23 2.77 -4.41
CA ALA A 188 -2.28 3.19 -3.39
C ALA A 188 -1.25 2.07 -3.10
N SER A 189 -0.02 2.47 -2.74
CA SER A 189 1.06 1.51 -2.48
C SER A 189 1.27 1.32 -0.98
N PHE A 190 1.29 0.05 -0.57
CA PHE A 190 1.63 -0.34 0.80
C PHE A 190 3.03 0.11 1.26
N ARG A 191 3.88 0.60 0.35
CA ARG A 191 5.19 1.17 0.67
C ARG A 191 5.08 2.34 1.65
N LEU A 192 4.09 3.24 1.48
CA LEU A 192 4.07 4.54 2.15
C LEU A 192 4.25 4.45 3.67
N ARG A 193 3.46 3.59 4.33
CA ARG A 193 3.48 3.47 5.79
C ARG A 193 4.85 3.06 6.35
N HIS A 194 5.60 2.25 5.61
CA HIS A 194 6.90 1.75 6.06
C HIS A 194 7.99 2.81 5.95
N LEU A 195 7.89 3.72 4.98
CA LEU A 195 8.89 4.79 4.80
C LEU A 195 8.94 5.72 6.01
N PHE A 196 7.80 6.04 6.60
CA PHE A 196 7.74 6.88 7.80
C PHE A 196 8.44 6.25 9.01
N LEU A 197 8.46 4.92 9.10
CA LEU A 197 9.12 4.21 10.21
C LEU A 197 10.64 4.30 10.15
N CYS A 198 11.22 4.68 9.00
CA CYS A 198 12.66 4.89 8.86
C CYS A 198 13.18 6.18 9.49
N GLY A 199 12.31 7.12 9.87
CA GLY A 199 12.73 8.47 10.28
C GLY A 199 13.31 9.31 9.13
N SER A 200 13.18 8.83 7.89
CA SER A 200 13.51 9.56 6.66
C SER A 200 12.39 10.52 6.28
N LEU A 201 12.71 11.53 5.49
CA LEU A 201 11.74 12.45 4.91
C LEU A 201 11.07 11.80 3.70
N VAL A 202 9.75 11.68 3.76
CA VAL A 202 8.96 11.06 2.70
C VAL A 202 8.58 12.09 1.63
N PHE A 203 8.81 11.74 0.36
CA PHE A 203 8.32 12.46 -0.81
C PHE A 203 7.15 11.67 -1.39
N HIS A 204 5.93 12.18 -1.26
CA HIS A 204 4.73 11.50 -1.75
C HIS A 204 4.29 12.11 -3.08
N VAL A 205 4.42 11.32 -4.15
CA VAL A 205 4.05 11.72 -5.51
C VAL A 205 2.56 11.47 -5.75
N GLY A 206 1.87 12.51 -6.22
CA GLY A 206 0.43 12.49 -6.49
C GLY A 206 -0.41 12.55 -5.21
N ARG A 207 -1.73 12.71 -5.39
CA ARG A 207 -2.68 12.89 -4.28
C ARG A 207 -4.01 12.16 -4.44
N GLU A 208 -4.19 11.41 -5.53
CA GLU A 208 -5.50 10.85 -5.86
C GLU A 208 -5.77 9.53 -5.13
N TRP A 209 -4.79 8.64 -5.09
CA TRP A 209 -4.93 7.30 -4.54
C TRP A 209 -4.71 7.28 -3.04
N MET A 210 -5.69 6.77 -2.31
CA MET A 210 -5.71 6.77 -0.85
C MET A 210 -5.83 5.37 -0.29
N GLU A 211 -5.23 5.13 0.86
CA GLU A 211 -5.69 4.15 1.85
C GLU A 211 -6.45 4.87 2.98
N PHE A 212 -7.12 4.12 3.85
CA PHE A 212 -8.00 4.70 4.88
C PHE A 212 -7.31 5.74 5.80
N PHE A 213 -6.00 5.63 6.03
CA PHE A 213 -5.24 6.51 6.93
C PHE A 213 -4.63 7.73 6.23
N TYR A 214 -4.60 7.77 4.88
CA TYR A 214 -3.97 8.85 4.13
C TYR A 214 -4.55 10.24 4.44
N PRO A 215 -5.88 10.41 4.66
CA PRO A 215 -6.43 11.73 5.00
C PRO A 215 -5.88 12.36 6.28
N GLN A 216 -5.29 11.56 7.19
CA GLN A 216 -4.64 12.06 8.40
C GLN A 216 -3.17 12.44 8.16
N LEU A 217 -2.58 12.05 7.03
CA LEU A 217 -1.25 12.47 6.62
C LEU A 217 -1.36 13.80 5.89
N LEU A 218 -1.07 14.87 6.61
CA LEU A 218 -1.08 16.24 6.08
C LEU A 218 0.22 16.57 5.31
N PRO A 219 0.12 17.10 4.07
CA PRO A 219 1.28 17.57 3.31
C PRO A 219 1.96 18.73 4.03
N TRP A 220 3.29 18.84 3.90
CA TRP A 220 4.16 19.83 4.56
C TRP A 220 4.25 19.71 6.09
N VAL A 221 3.42 18.87 6.72
CA VAL A 221 3.51 18.51 8.14
C VAL A 221 4.24 17.18 8.29
N HIS A 222 3.77 16.16 7.57
CA HIS A 222 4.29 14.79 7.71
C HIS A 222 5.19 14.37 6.54
N TYR A 223 4.98 14.92 5.35
CA TYR A 223 5.72 14.57 4.13
C TYR A 223 5.78 15.74 3.14
N ILE A 224 6.68 15.64 2.16
CA ILE A 224 6.77 16.58 1.04
C ILE A 224 5.83 16.12 -0.08
N PRO A 225 4.76 16.85 -0.41
CA PRO A 225 3.94 16.54 -1.57
C PRO A 225 4.72 16.85 -2.85
N VAL A 226 4.64 15.96 -3.84
CA VAL A 226 5.25 16.14 -5.16
C VAL A 226 4.15 16.00 -6.21
N LYS A 227 4.17 16.84 -7.25
CA LYS A 227 3.22 16.72 -8.36
C LYS A 227 3.38 15.36 -9.05
N GLN A 228 2.27 14.88 -9.59
CA GLN A 228 2.20 13.59 -10.29
C GLN A 228 3.14 13.48 -11.50
N ASP A 229 3.46 14.61 -12.13
CA ASP A 229 4.39 14.72 -13.26
C ASP A 229 5.84 15.00 -12.83
N LEU A 230 6.11 15.13 -11.53
CA LEU A 230 7.41 15.47 -10.93
C LEU A 230 7.99 16.81 -11.41
N SER A 231 7.14 17.70 -11.96
CA SER A 231 7.57 19.01 -12.47
C SER A 231 8.09 19.96 -11.39
N ASP A 232 7.80 19.69 -10.11
CA ASP A 232 8.23 20.46 -8.95
C ASP A 232 9.29 19.76 -8.10
N LEU A 233 9.97 18.73 -8.66
CA LEU A 233 10.98 17.98 -7.93
C LEU A 233 12.38 18.65 -7.92
N ARG A 234 12.67 19.53 -8.89
CA ARG A 234 13.96 20.23 -9.02
C ARG A 234 13.90 21.64 -8.42
#